data_AF-A0A1F2UA82-F1
#
_entry.id   AF-A0A1F2UA82-F1
#
_cell.length_a   1.000
_cell.length_b   1.000
_cell.length_c   1.000
_cell.angle_alpha   90.00
_cell.angle_beta   90.00
_cell.angle_gamma   90.00
#
_symmetry.space_group_name_H-M   'P 1'
#
loop_
_entity.id
_entity.type
_entity.pdbx_description
1 polymer ?
#
loop_
_entity_poly.entity_id
_entity_poly.type
_entity_poly.pdbx_seq_one_letter_code
_entity_poly.pdbx_strand_id
1 'polypeptide(L)'
;MTLDRIPSGARVFLDSTIFIYHATGASPQCRALLERSEAGDVAGITSAVVLAEVAHRLMIIEAVSAGLLSGKDIVKKLRAKPEIVRTLHVYQEQVARIPLMGVDVISIDRNSISNSRLPSSERTPKSYGGFGRLARTTLGTVEPNRCSAALAFRIHRIPANECSPRRHARR
;
A
#
# COMPACT_ATOMS: atom_id res chain seq x y z
N MET A 1 10.90 3.18 -12.85
CA MET A 1 11.50 3.07 -11.51
C MET A 1 11.24 1.67 -10.99
N THR A 2 12.25 1.05 -10.38
CA THR A 2 12.13 -0.29 -9.79
C THR A 2 11.99 -0.12 -8.28
N LEU A 3 10.90 -0.63 -7.68
CA LEU A 3 10.67 -0.50 -6.23
C LEU A 3 11.75 -1.24 -5.42
N ASP A 4 12.40 -2.24 -6.01
CA ASP A 4 13.50 -3.01 -5.41
C ASP A 4 14.74 -2.16 -5.10
N ARG A 5 14.87 -0.96 -5.68
CA ARG A 5 15.98 -0.03 -5.42
C ARG A 5 15.81 0.77 -4.13
N ILE A 6 14.65 0.70 -3.47
CA ILE A 6 14.44 1.33 -2.17
C ILE A 6 15.40 0.66 -1.17
N PRO A 7 16.35 1.38 -0.56
CA PRO A 7 17.32 0.77 0.35
C PRO A 7 16.66 0.34 1.65
N SER A 8 17.24 -0.65 2.33
CA SER A 8 16.79 -1.02 3.68
C SER A 8 17.03 0.13 4.66
N GLY A 9 16.16 0.25 5.66
CA GLY A 9 16.10 1.38 6.59
C GLY A 9 15.49 2.65 5.99
N ALA A 10 15.09 2.65 4.71
CA ALA A 10 14.41 3.79 4.11
C ALA A 10 13.03 3.99 4.72
N ARG A 11 12.62 5.26 4.83
CA ARG A 11 11.27 5.66 5.19
C ARG A 11 10.55 6.14 3.93
N VAL A 12 9.47 5.47 3.55
CA VAL A 12 8.78 5.71 2.27
C VAL A 12 7.30 5.99 2.49
N PHE A 13 6.77 6.95 1.75
CA PHE A 13 5.34 7.18 1.69
C PHE A 13 4.72 6.29 0.61
N LEU A 14 3.74 5.48 1.00
CA LEU A 14 3.03 4.53 0.15
C LEU A 14 1.70 5.12 -0.31
N ASP A 15 1.57 5.30 -1.62
CA ASP A 15 0.35 5.78 -2.28
C ASP A 15 -0.69 4.65 -2.47
N SER A 16 -1.92 5.04 -2.78
CA SER A 16 -3.05 4.13 -3.01
C SER A 16 -2.74 3.09 -4.09
N THR A 17 -1.99 3.49 -5.13
CA THR A 17 -1.60 2.61 -6.24
C THR A 17 -0.81 1.38 -5.82
N ILE A 18 0.06 1.49 -4.81
CA ILE A 18 0.86 0.36 -4.31
C ILE A 18 -0.07 -0.71 -3.72
N PHE A 19 -1.02 -0.30 -2.88
CA PHE A 19 -1.96 -1.21 -2.23
C PHE A 19 -2.93 -1.85 -3.23
N ILE A 20 -3.40 -1.08 -4.21
CA ILE A 20 -4.31 -1.60 -5.24
C ILE A 20 -3.60 -2.68 -6.07
N TYR A 21 -2.39 -2.41 -6.54
CA TYR A 21 -1.65 -3.40 -7.34
C TYR A 21 -1.22 -4.62 -6.55
N HIS A 22 -0.98 -4.47 -5.24
CA HIS A 22 -0.80 -5.61 -4.34
C HIS A 22 -2.06 -6.45 -4.25
N ALA A 23 -3.20 -5.85 -3.87
CA ALA A 23 -4.47 -6.55 -3.67
C ALA A 23 -4.99 -7.23 -4.95
N THR A 24 -4.69 -6.66 -6.13
CA THR A 24 -5.12 -7.18 -7.42
C THR A 24 -4.10 -8.14 -8.04
N GLY A 25 -2.94 -8.32 -7.41
CA GLY A 25 -1.85 -9.14 -7.93
C GLY A 25 -1.16 -8.60 -9.18
N ALA A 26 -1.40 -7.33 -9.53
CA ALA A 26 -0.95 -6.75 -10.80
C ALA A 26 0.54 -6.38 -10.82
N SER A 27 1.18 -6.25 -9.66
CA SER A 27 2.61 -5.90 -9.58
C SER A 27 3.35 -6.74 -8.51
N PRO A 28 4.26 -7.64 -8.93
CA PRO A 28 5.16 -8.34 -8.00
C PRO A 28 6.05 -7.39 -7.20
N GLN A 29 6.48 -6.26 -7.80
CA GLN A 29 7.32 -5.27 -7.11
C GLN A 29 6.58 -4.56 -5.96
N CYS A 30 5.28 -4.27 -6.13
CA CYS A 30 4.48 -3.68 -5.04
C CYS A 30 4.33 -4.68 -3.89
N ARG A 31 4.21 -5.97 -4.21
CA ARG A 31 4.16 -7.05 -3.21
C ARG A 31 5.48 -7.16 -2.46
N ALA A 32 6.60 -7.24 -3.17
CA ALA A 32 7.93 -7.31 -2.56
C ALA A 32 8.21 -6.09 -1.66
N LEU A 33 7.78 -4.89 -2.06
CA LEU A 33 7.91 -3.70 -1.22
C LEU A 33 7.11 -3.81 0.09
N LEU A 34 5.88 -4.31 0.04
CA LEU A 34 5.04 -4.49 1.23
C LEU A 34 5.55 -5.62 2.13
N GLU A 35 6.04 -6.72 1.56
CA GLU A 35 6.69 -7.80 2.30
C GLU A 35 7.94 -7.28 3.04
N ARG A 36 8.72 -6.41 2.41
CA ARG A 36 9.84 -5.72 3.06
C ARG A 36 9.40 -4.76 4.16
N SER A 37 8.26 -4.10 3.98
CA SER A 37 7.67 -3.26 5.03
C SER A 37 7.25 -4.11 6.23
N GLU A 38 6.62 -5.25 5.99
CA GLU A 38 6.19 -6.21 7.02
C GLU A 38 7.38 -6.81 7.76
N ALA A 39 8.48 -7.11 7.05
CA ALA A 39 9.73 -7.58 7.65
C ALA A 39 10.51 -6.49 8.44
N GLY A 40 10.09 -5.22 8.35
CA GLY A 40 10.78 -4.10 8.98
C GLY A 40 12.02 -3.61 8.21
N ASP A 41 12.27 -4.11 7.00
CA ASP A 41 13.37 -3.64 6.15
C ASP A 41 13.12 -2.22 5.61
N VAL A 42 11.86 -1.83 5.43
CA VAL A 42 11.47 -0.51 4.95
C VAL A 42 10.38 0.03 5.87
N ALA A 43 10.54 1.27 6.34
CA ALA A 43 9.51 1.94 7.13
C ALA A 43 8.43 2.54 6.19
N GLY A 44 7.39 1.77 5.90
CA GLY A 44 6.25 2.20 5.10
C GLY A 44 5.30 3.11 5.88
N ILE A 45 4.90 4.21 5.28
CA ILE A 45 3.93 5.15 5.87
C ILE A 45 2.86 5.46 4.84
N THR A 46 1.61 5.50 5.28
CA THR A 46 0.50 5.98 4.46
C THR A 46 -0.41 6.88 5.26
N SER A 47 -1.40 7.47 4.62
CA SER A 47 -2.38 8.33 5.29
C SER A 47 -3.77 7.73 5.30
N ALA A 48 -4.58 8.17 6.26
CA ALA A 48 -6.01 7.82 6.28
C ALA A 48 -6.74 8.24 4.98
N VAL A 49 -6.29 9.32 4.34
CA VAL A 49 -6.83 9.78 3.04
C VAL A 49 -6.52 8.75 1.95
N VAL A 50 -5.27 8.28 1.89
CA VAL A 50 -4.85 7.23 0.97
C VAL A 50 -5.62 5.93 1.22
N LEU A 51 -5.83 5.53 2.48
CA LEU A 51 -6.64 4.36 2.80
C LEU A 51 -8.09 4.49 2.31
N ALA A 52 -8.69 5.68 2.43
CA ALA A 52 -10.03 5.93 1.91
C ALA A 52 -10.08 5.78 0.38
N GLU A 53 -9.05 6.24 -0.34
CA GLU A 53 -8.92 6.03 -1.78
C GLU A 53 -8.77 4.55 -2.15
N VAL A 54 -7.94 3.80 -1.41
CA VAL A 54 -7.76 2.35 -1.59
C VAL A 54 -9.09 1.64 -1.38
N ALA A 55 -9.79 1.92 -0.27
CA ALA A 55 -11.10 1.34 0.03
C ALA A 55 -12.11 1.60 -1.09
N HIS A 56 -12.18 2.85 -1.57
CA HIS A 56 -13.09 3.22 -2.64
C HIS A 56 -12.79 2.47 -3.95
N ARG A 57 -11.51 2.36 -4.34
CA ARG A 57 -11.13 1.67 -5.58
C ARG A 57 -11.30 0.16 -5.48
N LEU A 58 -10.95 -0.46 -4.35
CA LEU A 58 -11.16 -1.89 -4.11
C LEU A 58 -12.65 -2.25 -4.07
N MET A 59 -13.50 -1.39 -3.51
CA MET A 59 -14.95 -1.57 -3.54
C MET A 59 -15.50 -1.63 -4.98
N ILE A 60 -15.04 -0.73 -5.86
CA ILE A 60 -15.42 -0.74 -7.28
C ILE A 60 -14.94 -2.03 -7.94
N ILE A 61 -13.69 -2.41 -7.71
CA ILE A 61 -13.10 -3.62 -8.28
C ILE A 61 -13.88 -4.86 -7.82
N GLU A 62 -14.20 -4.98 -6.53
CA GLU A 62 -14.99 -6.09 -5.98
C GLU A 62 -16.39 -6.14 -6.59
N ALA A 63 -17.09 -5.02 -6.69
CA ALA A 63 -18.44 -4.96 -7.26
C ALA A 63 -18.49 -5.38 -8.73
N VAL A 64 -17.47 -5.01 -9.52
CA VAL A 64 -17.33 -5.42 -10.91
C VAL A 64 -16.95 -6.89 -11.01
N SER A 65 -15.98 -7.34 -10.22
CA SER A 65 -15.54 -8.75 -10.20
C SER A 65 -16.64 -9.71 -9.74
N ALA A 66 -17.54 -9.27 -8.85
CA ALA A 66 -18.71 -10.02 -8.41
C ALA A 66 -19.85 -10.04 -9.45
N GLY A 67 -19.71 -9.34 -10.59
CA GLY A 67 -20.75 -9.23 -11.61
C GLY A 67 -21.97 -8.41 -11.18
N LEU A 68 -21.90 -7.73 -10.03
CA LEU A 68 -23.00 -6.93 -9.48
C LEU A 68 -23.22 -5.65 -10.29
N LEU A 69 -22.14 -5.13 -10.90
CA LEU A 69 -22.15 -3.91 -11.69
C LEU A 69 -21.33 -4.07 -12.96
N SER A 70 -21.91 -3.64 -14.08
CA SER A 70 -21.26 -3.64 -15.40
C SER A 70 -21.53 -2.35 -16.17
N GLY A 71 -20.65 -2.03 -17.12
CA GLY A 71 -20.79 -0.92 -18.06
C GLY A 71 -20.26 0.43 -17.56
N LYS A 72 -20.66 1.51 -18.24
CA LYS A 72 -20.27 2.89 -17.88
C LYS A 72 -20.94 3.32 -16.56
N ASP A 73 -20.33 4.28 -15.87
CA ASP A 73 -20.83 4.93 -14.65
C ASP A 73 -20.97 4.02 -13.40
N ILE A 74 -20.03 3.09 -13.17
CA ILE A 74 -20.05 2.19 -12.00
C ILE A 74 -20.15 2.96 -10.68
N VAL A 75 -19.42 4.08 -10.55
CA VAL A 75 -19.44 4.92 -9.33
C VAL A 75 -20.82 5.51 -9.06
N LYS A 76 -21.54 5.95 -10.11
CA LYS A 76 -22.91 6.48 -9.95
C LYS A 76 -23.88 5.36 -9.56
N LYS A 77 -23.72 4.17 -10.15
CA LYS A 77 -24.53 3.00 -9.82
C LYS A 77 -24.33 2.54 -8.38
N LEU A 78 -23.09 2.56 -7.88
CA LEU A 78 -22.79 2.27 -6.46
C LEU A 78 -23.48 3.27 -5.52
N ARG A 79 -23.42 4.57 -5.83
CA ARG A 79 -24.12 5.60 -5.02
C ARG A 79 -25.63 5.40 -5.00
N ALA A 80 -26.22 5.00 -6.13
CA ALA A 80 -27.66 4.78 -6.23
C ALA A 80 -28.14 3.49 -5.54
N LYS A 81 -27.23 2.56 -5.25
CA LYS A 81 -27.52 1.22 -4.74
C LYS A 81 -26.69 0.87 -3.49
N PRO A 82 -26.92 1.54 -2.35
CA PRO A 82 -26.17 1.29 -1.12
C PRO A 82 -26.32 -0.15 -0.59
N GLU A 83 -27.38 -0.85 -0.95
CA GLU A 83 -27.60 -2.28 -0.67
C GLU A 83 -26.51 -3.17 -1.26
N ILE A 84 -26.00 -2.85 -2.46
CA ILE A 84 -24.88 -3.58 -3.07
C ILE A 84 -23.61 -3.36 -2.25
N VAL A 85 -23.36 -2.12 -1.80
CA VAL A 85 -22.16 -1.81 -0.99
C VAL A 85 -22.13 -2.60 0.31
N ARG A 86 -23.30 -2.87 0.90
CA ARG A 86 -23.41 -3.64 2.16
C ARG A 86 -23.04 -5.11 2.02
N THR A 87 -23.10 -5.67 0.82
CA THR A 87 -22.72 -7.07 0.56
C THR A 87 -21.24 -7.24 0.21
N LEU A 88 -20.52 -6.13 0.03
CA LEU A 88 -19.08 -6.14 -0.30
C LEU A 88 -18.27 -6.20 0.99
N HIS A 89 -17.41 -7.20 1.10
CA HIS A 89 -16.61 -7.47 2.30
C HIS A 89 -15.12 -7.62 1.99
N VAL A 90 -14.76 -8.00 0.75
CA VAL A 90 -13.37 -8.26 0.39
C VAL A 90 -12.55 -6.97 0.47
N TYR A 91 -13.07 -5.83 0.02
CA TYR A 91 -12.36 -4.56 0.13
C TYR A 91 -12.09 -4.17 1.60
N GLN A 92 -13.03 -4.46 2.51
CA GLN A 92 -12.88 -4.15 3.94
C GLN A 92 -11.76 -4.98 4.55
N GLU A 93 -11.73 -6.28 4.27
CA GLU A 93 -10.68 -7.18 4.72
C GLU A 93 -9.30 -6.75 4.20
N GLN A 94 -9.21 -6.35 2.92
CA GLN A 94 -7.96 -5.90 2.31
C GLN A 94 -7.45 -4.60 2.96
N VAL A 95 -8.33 -3.63 3.20
CA VAL A 95 -7.95 -2.36 3.85
C VAL A 95 -7.54 -2.58 5.30
N ALA A 96 -8.25 -3.45 6.03
CA ALA A 96 -7.93 -3.78 7.42
C ALA A 96 -6.57 -4.48 7.59
N ARG A 97 -6.06 -5.13 6.55
CA ARG A 97 -4.73 -5.76 6.56
C ARG A 97 -3.58 -4.77 6.35
N ILE A 98 -3.82 -3.57 5.80
CA ILE A 98 -2.73 -2.64 5.48
C ILE A 98 -1.85 -2.31 6.70
N PRO A 99 -2.40 -1.98 7.89
CA PRO A 99 -1.57 -1.74 9.07
C PRO A 99 -0.77 -2.96 9.53
N LEU A 100 -1.26 -4.17 9.23
CA LEU A 100 -0.58 -5.43 9.59
C LEU A 100 0.64 -5.70 8.70
N MET A 101 0.75 -5.05 7.54
CA MET A 101 1.89 -5.16 6.61
C MET A 101 3.07 -4.26 7.02
N GLY A 102 3.18 -3.88 8.29
CA GLY A 102 4.23 -2.97 8.77
C GLY A 102 4.13 -1.56 8.18
N VAL A 103 2.91 -1.08 7.93
CA VAL A 103 2.66 0.27 7.39
C VAL A 103 2.02 1.16 8.45
N ASP A 104 2.67 2.26 8.78
CA ASP A 104 2.14 3.26 9.70
C ASP A 104 1.09 4.13 9.01
N VAL A 105 -0.10 4.25 9.62
CA VAL A 105 -1.18 5.10 9.11
C VAL A 105 -1.21 6.40 9.89
N ILE A 106 -0.90 7.51 9.21
CA ILE A 106 -0.93 8.85 9.79
C ILE A 106 -2.22 9.59 9.43
N SER A 107 -2.75 10.37 10.37
CA SER A 107 -3.77 11.38 10.08
C SER A 107 -3.10 12.60 9.44
N ILE A 108 -3.72 13.14 8.40
CA ILE A 108 -3.29 14.41 7.79
C ILE A 108 -4.23 15.49 8.31
N ASP A 109 -3.70 16.46 9.03
CA ASP A 109 -4.42 17.66 9.45
C ASP A 109 -4.07 18.87 8.57
N ARG A 110 -4.83 19.96 8.71
CA ARG A 110 -4.63 21.18 7.90
C ARG A 110 -3.23 21.76 8.05
N ASN A 111 -2.62 21.65 9.23
CA ASN A 111 -1.27 22.16 9.47
C ASN A 111 -0.20 21.31 8.77
N SER A 112 -0.44 20.02 8.58
CA SER A 112 0.43 19.15 7.78
C SER A 112 0.57 19.63 6.33
N ILE A 113 -0.51 20.21 5.77
CA ILE A 113 -0.51 20.80 4.42
C ILE A 113 0.17 22.17 4.43
N SER A 114 -0.11 23.02 5.42
CA SER A 114 0.50 24.34 5.54
C SER A 114 2.02 24.28 5.77
N ASN A 115 2.49 23.24 6.46
CA ASN A 115 3.91 22.97 6.71
C ASN A 115 4.60 22.16 5.60
N SER A 116 3.91 21.89 4.47
CA SER A 116 4.49 21.16 3.33
C SER A 116 5.56 21.94 2.56
N ARG A 117 5.77 23.23 2.88
CA ARG A 117 6.97 23.96 2.47
C ARG A 117 8.18 23.28 3.10
N LEU A 118 8.94 22.59 2.26
CA LEU A 118 10.21 21.94 2.59
C LEU A 118 11.03 22.82 3.54
N PRO A 119 11.36 22.34 4.76
CA PRO A 119 12.52 22.86 5.45
C PRO A 119 13.74 22.38 4.67
N SER A 120 14.42 23.30 4.00
CA SER A 120 15.80 23.14 3.59
C SER A 120 16.59 22.70 4.83
N SER A 121 17.28 21.56 4.73
CA SER A 121 18.17 20.98 5.75
C SER A 121 17.55 20.57 7.09
N GLU A 122 17.70 19.28 7.39
CA GLU A 122 17.83 18.70 8.74
C GLU A 122 16.76 19.03 9.79
N ARG A 123 15.80 18.11 9.95
CA ARG A 123 15.12 17.90 11.24
C ARG A 123 14.91 16.42 11.53
N THR A 124 15.92 15.79 12.12
CA THR A 124 15.71 14.94 13.30
C THR A 124 16.23 15.75 14.52
N PRO A 125 15.79 15.50 15.78
CA PRO A 125 15.10 14.30 16.27
C PRO A 125 13.91 14.55 17.23
N LYS A 126 13.03 13.55 17.38
CA LYS A 126 12.60 13.08 18.71
C LYS A 126 12.63 11.54 18.72
N SER A 127 13.64 11.05 19.43
CA SER A 127 13.81 9.74 20.06
C SER A 127 12.85 8.60 19.67
N TYR A 128 13.34 7.61 18.93
CA TYR A 128 13.18 6.19 19.27
C TYR A 128 14.49 5.45 18.90
N GLY A 129 14.81 4.43 19.70
CA GLY A 129 16.12 3.81 19.88
C GLY A 129 16.89 3.43 18.62
N GLY A 130 18.21 3.60 18.69
CA GLY A 130 19.10 3.63 17.54
C GLY A 130 19.40 2.29 16.89
N PHE A 131 19.87 2.37 15.65
CA PHE A 131 20.84 1.46 15.07
C PHE A 131 21.64 2.22 13.99
N GLY A 132 22.93 1.89 13.90
CA GLY A 132 23.97 2.72 13.32
C GLY A 132 24.08 2.73 11.79
N ARG A 133 24.55 3.90 11.31
CA ARG A 133 25.65 4.17 10.36
C ARG A 133 25.90 3.26 9.13
N LEU A 134 26.21 3.99 8.03
CA LEU A 134 26.99 3.66 6.81
C LEU A 134 26.18 3.02 5.66
N ALA A 135 26.32 3.37 4.37
CA ALA A 135 27.22 4.27 3.65
C ALA A 135 26.59 4.69 2.29
N ARG A 136 27.19 5.73 1.68
CA ARG A 136 26.92 6.27 0.34
C ARG A 136 27.27 5.26 -0.78
N THR A 137 26.53 5.27 -1.90
CA THR A 137 27.13 5.41 -3.27
C THR A 137 26.09 5.54 -4.41
N THR A 138 26.26 6.64 -5.17
CA THR A 138 26.14 6.89 -6.64
C THR A 138 25.17 6.12 -7.56
N LEU A 139 24.16 6.88 -8.03
CA LEU A 139 23.69 7.11 -9.42
C LEU A 139 23.95 6.08 -10.55
N GLY A 140 22.86 5.71 -11.23
CA GLY A 140 22.87 5.09 -12.57
C GLY A 140 21.50 5.19 -13.26
N THR A 141 21.45 5.98 -14.34
CA THR A 141 20.33 6.30 -15.24
C THR A 141 19.94 5.13 -16.16
N VAL A 142 18.65 4.80 -16.34
CA VAL A 142 18.09 4.26 -17.61
C VAL A 142 16.58 4.56 -17.71
N GLU A 143 16.20 5.03 -18.90
CA GLU A 143 14.90 5.43 -19.47
C GLU A 143 13.90 4.27 -19.75
N PRO A 144 12.64 4.58 -20.17
CA PRO A 144 11.46 3.78 -19.89
C PRO A 144 11.04 2.86 -21.04
N ASN A 145 10.29 1.79 -20.73
CA ASN A 145 9.48 1.14 -21.76
C ASN A 145 8.09 0.73 -21.27
N ARG A 146 7.15 1.00 -22.18
CA ARG A 146 5.70 0.86 -22.13
C ARG A 146 5.29 -0.61 -22.06
N CYS A 147 4.23 -0.93 -21.33
CA CYS A 147 3.40 -2.10 -21.62
C CYS A 147 1.94 -1.83 -21.25
N SER A 148 1.12 -1.65 -22.28
CA SER A 148 -0.32 -1.85 -22.26
C SER A 148 -0.61 -3.35 -22.29
N ALA A 149 -1.58 -3.82 -21.50
CA ALA A 149 -2.67 -4.71 -21.94
C ALA A 149 -3.32 -5.41 -20.73
N ALA A 150 -4.65 -5.27 -20.67
CA ALA A 150 -5.64 -6.24 -20.19
C ALA A 150 -5.16 -7.32 -19.19
N LEU A 151 -5.38 -7.09 -17.89
CA LEU A 151 -5.30 -8.16 -16.89
C LEU A 151 -6.71 -8.51 -16.40
N ALA A 152 -7.13 -9.76 -16.61
CA ALA A 152 -8.28 -10.35 -15.96
C ALA A 152 -8.08 -10.31 -14.44
N PHE A 153 -8.89 -9.49 -13.74
CA PHE A 153 -8.78 -9.24 -12.31
C PHE A 153 -9.25 -10.45 -11.51
N ARG A 154 -8.31 -11.26 -11.02
CA ARG A 154 -8.56 -12.27 -9.99
C ARG A 154 -8.05 -11.72 -8.65
N ILE A 155 -8.93 -11.04 -7.91
CA ILE A 155 -8.62 -10.61 -6.53
C ILE A 155 -8.15 -11.85 -5.77
N HIS A 156 -6.87 -11.89 -5.41
CA HIS A 156 -6.31 -13.04 -4.74
C HIS A 156 -6.89 -13.11 -3.34
N ARG A 157 -7.77 -14.10 -3.12
CA ARG A 157 -8.11 -14.59 -1.79
C ARG A 157 -6.88 -15.34 -1.29
N ILE A 158 -5.87 -14.62 -0.79
CA ILE A 158 -4.72 -15.24 -0.14
C ILE A 158 -5.24 -15.87 1.17
N PRO A 159 -5.17 -17.21 1.32
CA PRO A 159 -5.69 -17.89 2.49
C PRO A 159 -4.91 -17.45 3.74
N ALA A 160 -5.64 -17.18 4.82
CA ALA A 160 -5.12 -16.60 6.06
C ALA A 160 -4.32 -17.60 6.94
N ASN A 161 -3.70 -18.61 6.37
CA ASN A 161 -3.20 -19.79 7.10
C ASN A 161 -1.68 -20.03 7.10
N GLU A 162 -0.85 -19.04 6.75
CA GLU A 162 0.63 -19.17 6.88
C GLU A 162 1.28 -18.23 7.90
N CYS A 163 0.51 -17.55 8.75
CA CYS A 163 1.06 -16.80 9.88
C CYS A 163 1.11 -17.70 11.13
N SER A 164 2.10 -18.60 11.20
CA SER A 164 2.43 -19.34 12.41
C SER A 164 3.75 -18.81 13.00
N PRO A 165 3.81 -18.44 14.28
CA PRO A 165 4.99 -17.84 14.88
C PRO A 165 6.07 -18.92 15.06
N ARG A 166 7.23 -18.74 14.42
CA ARG A 166 8.45 -19.51 14.74
C ARG A 166 8.80 -19.25 16.21
N ARG A 167 8.42 -20.19 17.09
CA ARG A 167 8.92 -20.24 18.46
C ARG A 167 10.42 -20.47 18.43
N HIS A 168 11.16 -19.53 19.01
CA HIS A 168 12.50 -19.78 19.50
C HIS A 168 12.50 -20.96 20.47
N ALA A 169 13.19 -22.04 20.11
CA ALA A 169 13.69 -23.00 21.08
C ALA A 169 15.19 -22.72 21.28
N ARG A 170 15.51 -22.09 22.41
CA ARG A 170 16.83 -22.15 23.02
C ARG A 170 17.04 -23.55 23.59
N ARG A 171 18.06 -24.26 23.13
CA ARG A 171 19.11 -24.94 23.92
C ARG A 171 19.92 -25.85 23.01
#